data_AF-A0A1Q8BIY5-F1
#
_entry.id   AF-A0A1Q8BIY5-F1
#
_cell.length_a   1.000
_cell.length_b   1.000
_cell.length_c   1.000
_cell.angle_alpha   90.00
_cell.angle_beta   90.00
_cell.angle_gamma   90.00
#
_symmetry.space_group_name_H-M   'P 1'
#
loop_
_entity.id
_entity.type
_entity.pdbx_description
1 polymer ?
#
loop_
_entity_poly.entity_id
_entity_poly.type
_entity_poly.pdbx_seq_one_letter_code
_entity_poly.pdbx_strand_id
1 'polypeptide(L)'
;MIYIPTNSKSVKARNLRRNKKCCVIVDLYKGGKGRGVMLQGTGKLAVGKEFLHAKNVVEQSTGWKLDRWEVGLARKDRVDTMILFKPTK
;
A
#
# COMPACT_ATOMS: atom_id res chain seq x y z
N MET A 1 -6.55 -9.97 0.72
CA MET A 1 -5.90 -8.81 1.37
C MET A 1 -4.96 -8.20 0.35
N ILE A 2 -4.89 -6.87 0.24
CA ILE A 2 -3.95 -6.17 -0.64
C ILE A 2 -2.92 -5.47 0.24
N TYR A 3 -1.65 -5.65 -0.09
CA TYR A 3 -0.50 -5.08 0.62
C TYR A 3 0.07 -3.93 -0.21
N ILE A 4 0.13 -2.73 0.37
CA ILE A 4 0.62 -1.54 -0.33
C ILE A 4 1.80 -0.99 0.48
N PRO A 5 3.06 -1.20 0.02
CA PRO A 5 4.25 -0.61 0.64
C PRO A 5 4.13 0.91 0.71
N THR A 6 4.46 1.51 1.84
CA THR A 6 4.43 2.97 2.01
C THR A 6 5.39 3.43 3.10
N ASN A 7 5.40 4.74 3.36
CA ASN A 7 6.08 5.35 4.49
C ASN A 7 5.07 5.89 5.51
N SER A 8 5.39 5.75 6.80
CA SER A 8 4.63 6.17 7.98
C SER A 8 4.35 7.67 8.04
N LYS A 9 5.16 8.49 7.36
CA LYS A 9 5.03 9.95 7.24
C LYS A 9 4.15 10.37 6.06
N SER A 10 3.81 9.45 5.15
CA SER A 10 3.01 9.78 3.96
C SER A 10 1.62 10.32 4.32
N VAL A 11 1.06 11.18 3.45
CA VAL A 11 -0.32 11.69 3.60
C VAL A 11 -1.33 10.54 3.71
N LYS A 12 -1.14 9.48 2.92
CA LYS A 12 -1.99 8.28 2.94
C LYS A 12 -1.96 7.59 4.30
N ALA A 13 -0.77 7.41 4.88
CA ALA A 13 -0.61 6.85 6.21
C ALA A 13 -1.28 7.72 7.28
N ARG A 14 -1.08 9.05 7.23
CA ARG A 14 -1.74 9.98 8.16
C ARG A 14 -3.27 9.91 8.08
N ASN A 15 -3.83 9.84 6.87
CA ASN A 15 -5.27 9.75 6.67
C ASN A 15 -5.84 8.43 7.20
N LEU A 16 -5.16 7.31 6.96
CA LEU A 16 -5.59 5.99 7.43
C LEU A 16 -5.57 5.83 8.96
N ARG A 17 -4.74 6.61 9.68
CA ARG A 17 -4.81 6.67 11.15
C ARG A 17 -6.13 7.28 11.64
N ARG A 18 -6.75 8.17 10.86
CA ARG A 18 -8.00 8.88 11.21
C ARG A 18 -9.24 8.16 10.70
N ASN A 19 -9.17 7.60 9.49
CA ASN A 19 -10.30 6.91 8.87
C ASN A 19 -9.82 5.65 8.15
N LYS A 20 -10.38 4.51 8.56
CA LYS A 20 -10.05 3.22 7.97
C LYS A 20 -10.74 2.99 6.63
N LYS A 21 -11.83 3.70 6.29
CA LYS A 21 -12.50 3.54 5.00
C LYS A 21 -11.63 4.15 3.89
N CYS A 22 -11.35 3.37 2.87
CA CYS A 22 -10.61 3.83 1.70
C CYS A 22 -11.02 3.03 0.45
N CYS A 23 -10.58 3.50 -0.71
CA CYS A 23 -10.65 2.74 -1.95
C CYS A 23 -9.24 2.58 -2.54
N VAL A 24 -9.05 1.50 -3.28
CA VAL A 24 -7.87 1.24 -4.11
C VAL A 24 -8.33 1.22 -5.55
N ILE A 25 -7.72 2.05 -6.38
CA ILE A 25 -7.97 2.07 -7.82
C ILE A 25 -6.77 1.41 -8.48
N VAL A 26 -7.02 0.33 -9.22
CA VAL A 26 -6.03 -0.32 -10.08
C VAL A 26 -6.43 0.02 -11.50
N ASP A 27 -5.60 0.77 -12.21
CA ASP A 27 -5.88 1.18 -13.59
C ASP A 27 -4.73 0.78 -14.52
N LEU A 28 -5.09 0.29 -15.70
CA LEU A 28 -4.18 0.07 -16.82
C LEU A 28 -4.39 1.21 -17.80
N TYR A 29 -3.55 2.23 -17.69
CA TYR A 29 -3.61 3.38 -18.59
C TYR A 29 -2.86 3.07 -19.89
N LYS A 30 -3.59 2.92 -21.00
CA LYS A 30 -3.00 2.77 -22.34
C LYS A 30 -3.62 3.77 -23.31
N GLY A 31 -2.85 4.79 -23.69
CA GLY A 31 -3.20 5.74 -24.76
C GLY A 31 -4.54 6.47 -24.56
N GLY A 32 -4.83 6.97 -23.35
CA GLY A 32 -6.06 7.73 -23.07
C GLY A 32 -7.30 6.89 -22.77
N LYS A 33 -7.22 5.56 -22.83
CA LYS A 33 -8.29 4.64 -22.43
C LYS A 33 -7.90 3.90 -21.15
N GLY A 34 -8.52 4.27 -20.03
CA GLY A 34 -8.38 3.56 -18.76
C GLY A 34 -9.33 2.36 -18.67
N ARG A 35 -8.84 1.23 -18.15
CA ARG A 35 -9.64 0.09 -17.73
C ARG A 35 -9.29 -0.17 -16.28
N GLY A 36 -9.95 0.58 -15.40
CA GLY A 36 -9.69 0.54 -13.97
C GLY A 36 -10.73 -0.24 -13.19
N VAL A 37 -10.29 -0.92 -12.14
CA VAL A 37 -11.16 -1.47 -11.09
C VAL A 37 -10.99 -0.62 -9.85
N MET A 38 -12.12 -0.16 -9.30
CA MET A 38 -12.16 0.48 -7.98
C MET A 38 -12.62 -0.55 -6.95
N LEU A 39 -11.76 -0.83 -5.98
CA LEU A 39 -12.07 -1.67 -4.83
C LEU A 39 -12.33 -0.77 -3.63
N GLN A 40 -13.53 -0.80 -3.08
CA GLN A 40 -13.86 -0.12 -1.83
C GLN A 40 -13.59 -1.05 -0.66
N GLY A 41 -13.18 -0.52 0.49
CA GLY A 41 -12.83 -1.37 1.62
C GLY A 41 -12.33 -0.63 2.84
N THR A 42 -11.60 -1.36 3.67
CA THR A 42 -10.95 -0.81 4.84
C THR A 42 -9.44 -1.01 4.77
N GLY A 43 -8.70 0.03 5.09
CA GLY A 43 -7.26 0.04 5.21
C GLY A 43 -6.82 0.21 6.66
N LYS A 44 -5.69 -0.39 7.01
CA LYS A 44 -4.96 -0.11 8.25
C LYS A 44 -3.47 -0.05 7.99
N LEU A 45 -2.73 0.67 8.83
CA LEU A 45 -1.27 0.63 8.80
C LEU A 45 -0.77 -0.54 9.63
N ALA A 46 0.07 -1.38 9.02
CA ALA A 46 0.87 -2.37 9.71
C ALA A 46 2.21 -1.72 10.12
N VAL A 47 2.51 -1.75 11.41
CA VAL A 47 3.73 -1.19 12.00
C VAL A 47 4.45 -2.23 12.87
N GLY A 48 5.74 -2.03 13.13
CA GLY A 48 6.52 -2.91 13.99
C GLY A 48 6.48 -4.38 13.53
N LYS A 49 6.09 -5.30 14.42
CA LYS A 49 5.99 -6.74 14.10
C LYS A 49 5.01 -7.04 12.96
N GLU A 50 3.89 -6.30 12.89
CA GLU A 50 2.91 -6.49 11.82
C GLU A 50 3.47 -6.09 10.46
N PHE A 51 4.29 -5.02 10.41
CA PHE A 51 5.01 -4.64 9.20
C PHE A 51 6.00 -5.71 8.77
N LEU A 52 6.81 -6.24 9.68
CA LEU A 52 7.79 -7.28 9.37
C LEU A 52 7.12 -8.54 8.82
N HIS A 53 6.00 -8.95 9.43
CA HIS A 53 5.21 -10.07 8.94
C HIS A 53 4.67 -9.81 7.53
N ALA A 54 4.02 -8.66 7.32
CA ALA A 54 3.47 -8.29 6.03
C ALA A 54 4.54 -8.16 4.94
N LYS A 55 5.70 -7.60 5.29
CA LYS A 55 6.88 -7.50 4.41
C LYS A 55 7.31 -8.90 3.97
N ASN A 56 7.50 -9.82 4.90
CA ASN A 56 7.89 -11.20 4.57
C ASN A 56 6.89 -11.88 3.63
N VAL A 57 5.58 -11.71 3.86
CA VAL A 57 4.54 -12.25 2.97
C VAL A 57 4.65 -11.69 1.55
N VAL A 58 4.85 -10.38 1.41
CA VAL A 58 5.02 -9.75 0.08
C VAL A 58 6.29 -10.25 -0.60
N GLU A 59 7.43 -10.22 0.08
CA GLU A 59 8.71 -10.64 -0.51
C GLU A 59 8.72 -12.11 -0.94
N GLN A 60 8.07 -13.00 -0.18
CA GLN A 60 7.95 -14.42 -0.55
C GLN A 60 7.01 -14.64 -1.73
N SER A 61 5.91 -13.89 -1.82
CA SER A 61 4.89 -14.09 -2.87
C SER A 61 5.24 -13.43 -4.20
N THR A 62 6.00 -12.33 -4.18
CA THR A 62 6.34 -11.58 -5.40
C THR A 62 7.81 -11.70 -5.82
N GLY A 63 8.68 -12.19 -4.94
CA GLY A 63 10.13 -12.18 -5.14
C GLY A 63 10.78 -10.79 -4.98
N TRP A 64 10.01 -9.76 -4.61
CA TRP A 64 10.54 -8.41 -4.42
C TRP A 64 11.35 -8.30 -3.12
N LYS A 65 12.29 -7.35 -3.08
CA LYS A 65 13.06 -6.98 -1.89
C LYS A 65 12.79 -5.53 -1.51
N LEU A 66 12.00 -5.32 -0.46
CA LEU A 66 11.44 -4.01 -0.11
C LEU A 66 12.41 -3.12 0.68
N ASP A 67 13.54 -3.65 1.18
CA ASP A 67 14.51 -2.88 1.99
C ASP A 67 15.12 -1.67 1.26
N ARG A 68 15.16 -1.71 -0.07
CA ARG A 68 15.70 -0.64 -0.92
C ARG A 68 14.62 0.17 -1.62
N TRP A 69 13.35 -0.07 -1.31
CA TRP A 69 12.26 0.62 -1.98
C TRP A 69 12.05 2.00 -1.38
N GLU A 70 11.88 2.95 -2.28
CA GLU A 70 11.57 4.33 -1.97
C GLU A 70 10.18 4.67 -2.52
N VAL A 71 9.39 5.35 -1.71
CA VAL A 71 8.01 5.73 -2.02
C VAL A 71 7.83 7.23 -1.86
N GLY A 72 6.79 7.80 -2.48
CA GLY A 72 6.50 9.25 -2.45
C GLY A 72 7.05 10.01 -3.66
N LEU A 73 6.64 11.28 -3.80
CA LEU A 73 6.88 12.10 -5.00
C LEU A 73 8.37 12.33 -5.28
N ALA A 74 9.19 12.43 -4.23
CA ALA A 74 10.63 12.63 -4.36
C ALA A 74 11.44 11.32 -4.35
N ARG A 75 10.81 10.15 -4.15
CA ARG A 75 11.48 8.86 -3.92
C ARG A 75 12.63 8.95 -2.90
N LYS A 76 12.47 9.72 -1.82
CA LYS A 76 13.48 9.81 -0.75
C LYS A 76 13.06 9.05 0.51
N ASP A 77 11.79 8.69 0.60
CA ASP A 77 11.23 8.08 1.79
C ASP A 77 11.24 6.56 1.64
N ARG A 78 12.07 5.90 2.46
CA ARG A 78 12.12 4.43 2.50
C ARG A 78 10.79 3.84 2.94
N VAL A 79 10.49 2.63 2.44
CA VAL A 79 9.37 1.84 2.96
C VAL A 79 9.67 1.44 4.41
N ASP A 80 8.87 1.92 5.36
CA ASP A 80 8.96 1.61 6.79
C ASP A 80 7.65 1.04 7.36
N THR A 81 6.62 0.93 6.53
CA THR A 81 5.28 0.46 6.91
C THR A 81 4.54 -0.07 5.69
N MET A 82 3.38 -0.68 5.91
CA MET A 82 2.52 -1.22 4.87
C MET A 82 1.07 -0.83 5.14
N ILE A 83 0.32 -0.47 4.10
CA ILE A 83 -1.14 -0.42 4.19
C ILE A 83 -1.67 -1.82 3.91
N LEU A 84 -2.42 -2.36 4.85
CA LEU A 84 -3.19 -3.59 4.69
C LEU A 84 -4.61 -3.23 4.31
N PHE A 85 -4.96 -3.46 3.05
CA PHE A 85 -6.28 -3.16 2.52
C PHE A 85 -7.12 -4.43 2.37
N LYS A 86 -8.31 -4.40 2.99
CA LYS A 86 -9.32 -5.45 2.88
C LYS A 86 -10.49 -4.90 2.04
N PRO A 87 -10.68 -5.39 0.80
CA PRO A 87 -11.86 -5.05 0.01
C PRO A 87 -13.14 -5.45 0.76
N THR A 88 -14.16 -4.60 0.67
CA THR A 88 -15.56 -5.00 0.86
C THR A 88 -15.92 -5.88 -0.34
N LYS A 89 -16.66 -6.98 -0.10
CA LYS A 89 -17.03 -7.97 -1.11
C LYS A 89 -17.44 -7.37 -2.44
#